data_AF-A0A9E2ATI7-F1
#
_entry.id   AF-A0A9E2ATI7-F1
#
_cell.length_a   1.000
_cell.length_b   1.000
_cell.length_c   1.000
_cell.angle_alpha   90.00
_cell.angle_beta   90.00
_cell.angle_gamma   90.00
#
_symmetry.space_group_name_H-M   'P 1'
#
loop_
_entity.id
_entity.type
_entity.pdbx_description
1 polymer ?
#
loop_
_entity_poly.entity_id
_entity_poly.type
_entity_poly.pdbx_seq_one_letter_code
_entity_poly.pdbx_strand_id
1 'polypeptide(L)'
;MKFIHRLGYYLGGLAVGLVFLAFFLTGKRASCDYSPNARVLKNIRTKTLVYSEDIKEQLIEQGIDSIDIQSVLQYGDVKFKKSNTKLDSCRTYYIEGKHDEKDVYFTIANCEYEAMIIKLEAQ
;
A
#
# COMPACT_ATOMS: atom_id res chain seq x y z
N MET A 1 -2.20 -27.23 -40.88
CA MET A 1 -1.54 -27.06 -39.58
C MET A 1 -2.45 -27.63 -38.49
N LYS A 2 -2.00 -28.59 -37.67
CA LYS A 2 -2.79 -29.08 -36.51
C LYS A 2 -2.80 -28.02 -35.41
N PHE A 3 -3.89 -27.94 -34.64
CA PHE A 3 -4.04 -26.98 -33.52
C PHE A 3 -2.85 -27.00 -32.55
N ILE A 4 -2.30 -28.19 -32.29
CA ILE A 4 -1.15 -28.39 -31.40
C ILE A 4 0.09 -27.63 -31.87
N HIS A 5 0.37 -27.59 -33.17
CA HIS A 5 1.52 -26.83 -33.70
C HIS A 5 1.34 -25.34 -33.46
N ARG A 6 0.13 -24.81 -33.70
CA ARG A 6 -0.18 -23.41 -33.46
C ARG A 6 -0.04 -23.05 -31.97
N LEU A 7 -0.56 -23.92 -31.08
CA LEU A 7 -0.41 -23.74 -29.63
C LEU A 7 1.06 -23.77 -29.20
N GLY A 8 1.86 -24.70 -29.76
CA GLY A 8 3.29 -24.79 -29.50
C GLY A 8 4.05 -23.53 -29.89
N TYR A 9 3.77 -22.94 -31.06
CA TYR A 9 4.39 -21.68 -31.47
C TYR A 9 4.03 -20.51 -30.53
N TYR A 10 2.77 -20.41 -30.09
CA TYR A 10 2.37 -19.35 -29.16
C TYR A 10 3.01 -19.51 -27.78
N LEU A 11 3.03 -20.73 -27.23
CA LEU A 11 3.66 -20.99 -25.93
C LEU A 11 5.18 -20.85 -25.98
N GLY A 12 5.82 -21.24 -27.08
CA GLY A 12 7.25 -21.01 -27.29
C GLY A 12 7.59 -19.52 -27.31
N GLY A 13 6.82 -18.71 -28.06
CA GLY A 13 6.97 -17.26 -28.05
C GLY A 13 6.72 -16.63 -26.68
N LEU A 14 5.69 -17.08 -25.96
CA LEU A 14 5.39 -16.64 -24.60
C LEU A 14 6.54 -16.95 -23.63
N ALA A 15 7.10 -18.16 -23.69
CA ALA A 15 8.20 -18.57 -22.83
C ALA A 15 9.45 -17.71 -23.06
N VAL A 16 9.83 -17.47 -24.33
CA VAL A 16 10.92 -16.57 -24.68
C VAL A 16 10.65 -15.15 -24.16
N GLY A 17 9.42 -14.66 -24.32
CA GLY A 17 8.99 -13.36 -23.80
C GLY A 17 9.09 -13.25 -22.28
N LEU A 18 8.72 -14.31 -21.53
CA LEU A 18 8.83 -14.34 -20.07
C LEU A 18 10.28 -14.31 -19.59
N VAL A 19 11.20 -15.01 -20.28
CA VAL A 19 12.65 -14.95 -19.96
C VAL A 19 13.20 -13.53 -20.15
N PHE A 20 12.87 -12.89 -21.27
CA PHE A 20 13.24 -11.50 -21.52
C PHE A 20 12.67 -10.56 -20.46
N LEU A 21 11.38 -10.69 -20.14
CA LEU A 21 10.72 -9.87 -19.13
C LEU A 21 11.39 -10.04 -17.75
N ALA A 22 11.68 -11.27 -17.34
CA ALA A 22 12.33 -11.56 -16.06
C ALA A 22 13.71 -10.87 -15.95
N PHE A 23 14.49 -10.86 -17.03
CA PHE A 23 15.78 -10.15 -17.06
C PHE A 23 15.63 -8.64 -16.78
N PHE A 24 14.62 -7.99 -17.39
CA PHE A 24 14.38 -6.55 -17.18
C PHE A 24 13.79 -6.23 -15.80
N LEU A 25 12.96 -7.12 -15.25
CA LEU A 25 12.29 -6.91 -13.96
C LEU A 25 13.21 -7.21 -12.78
N THR A 26 14.14 -8.16 -12.87
CA THR A 26 14.99 -8.57 -11.73
C THR A 26 15.87 -7.43 -11.19
N GLY A 27 16.32 -6.51 -12.06
CA GLY A 27 17.17 -5.38 -11.65
C GLY A 27 16.43 -4.13 -11.19
N LYS A 28 15.11 -4.06 -11.39
CA LYS A 28 14.29 -2.92 -10.97
C LYS A 28 13.44 -3.40 -9.80
N ARG A 29 13.34 -2.65 -8.70
CA ARG A 29 12.42 -2.95 -7.58
C ARG A 29 10.96 -2.77 -8.02
N ALA A 30 10.53 -3.54 -9.02
CA ALA A 30 9.25 -3.43 -9.69
C ALA A 30 8.17 -3.96 -8.74
N SER A 31 7.37 -3.06 -8.19
CA SER A 31 6.21 -3.41 -7.38
C SER A 31 4.94 -3.36 -8.23
N CYS A 32 4.21 -4.48 -8.25
CA CYS A 32 2.94 -4.63 -8.97
C CYS A 32 1.76 -4.23 -8.08
N ASP A 33 1.66 -2.94 -7.72
CA ASP A 33 0.63 -2.40 -6.81
C ASP A 33 -0.71 -2.16 -7.53
N TYR A 34 -1.28 -3.22 -8.12
CA TYR A 34 -2.51 -3.12 -8.92
C TYR A 34 -3.79 -3.19 -8.09
N SER A 35 -3.76 -3.79 -6.91
CA SER A 35 -4.94 -3.88 -6.05
C SER A 35 -5.30 -2.52 -5.47
N PRO A 36 -6.60 -2.23 -5.20
CA PRO A 36 -7.02 -0.98 -4.57
C PRO A 36 -6.28 -0.72 -3.26
N ASN A 37 -6.08 -1.74 -2.43
CA ASN A 37 -5.33 -1.64 -1.18
C ASN A 37 -3.88 -1.19 -1.42
N ALA A 38 -3.13 -1.93 -2.25
CA ALA A 38 -1.73 -1.64 -2.52
C ALA A 38 -1.54 -0.26 -3.17
N ARG A 39 -2.47 0.16 -4.03
CA ARG A 39 -2.43 1.47 -4.67
C ARG A 39 -2.59 2.61 -3.66
N VAL A 40 -3.52 2.49 -2.71
CA VAL A 40 -3.71 3.52 -1.66
C VAL A 40 -2.49 3.59 -0.75
N LEU A 41 -2.02 2.44 -0.26
CA LEU A 41 -0.84 2.36 0.60
C LEU A 41 0.41 2.93 -0.07
N LYS A 42 0.67 2.55 -1.33
CA LYS A 42 1.77 3.12 -2.12
C LYS A 42 1.63 4.64 -2.26
N ASN A 43 0.42 5.11 -2.57
CA ASN A 43 0.17 6.54 -2.78
C ASN A 43 0.44 7.37 -1.51
N ILE A 44 0.06 6.84 -0.34
CA ILE A 44 0.36 7.45 0.96
C ILE A 44 1.87 7.43 1.22
N ARG A 45 2.53 6.29 1.02
CA ARG A 45 3.98 6.12 1.25
C ARG A 45 4.86 7.01 0.37
N THR A 46 4.38 7.39 -0.82
CA THR A 46 5.11 8.28 -1.73
C THR A 46 4.98 9.77 -1.38
N LYS A 47 4.14 10.13 -0.41
CA LYS A 47 3.88 11.51 0.01
C LYS A 47 4.62 11.87 1.29
N THR A 48 4.73 13.15 1.57
CA THR A 48 5.27 13.63 2.86
C THR A 48 4.31 13.25 3.97
N LEU A 49 4.79 12.51 4.97
CA LEU A 49 4.00 12.16 6.15
C LEU A 49 4.00 13.31 7.15
N VAL A 50 2.82 13.71 7.59
CA VAL A 50 2.58 14.78 8.57
C VAL A 50 1.77 14.21 9.74
N TYR A 51 2.04 14.70 10.94
CA TYR A 51 1.39 14.26 12.17
C TYR A 51 0.55 15.40 12.74
N SER A 52 -0.72 15.14 13.07
CA SER A 52 -1.50 16.09 13.87
C SER A 52 -0.86 16.27 15.24
N GLU A 53 -1.04 17.43 15.86
CA GLU A 53 -0.51 17.67 17.22
C GLU A 53 -1.07 16.65 18.22
N ASP A 54 -2.36 16.33 18.10
CA ASP A 54 -3.07 15.40 18.98
C ASP A 54 -2.55 13.94 18.93
N ILE A 55 -1.91 13.52 17.83
CA ILE A 55 -1.47 12.13 17.68
C ILE A 55 -0.05 11.89 18.16
N LYS A 56 0.78 12.94 18.25
CA LYS A 56 2.18 12.80 18.67
C LYS A 56 2.29 12.20 20.06
N GLU A 57 1.44 12.66 20.98
CA GLU A 57 1.37 12.14 22.36
C GLU A 57 0.86 10.70 22.38
N GLN A 58 -0.17 10.37 21.59
CA GLN A 58 -0.73 9.02 21.51
C GLN A 58 0.27 7.99 20.95
N LEU A 59 1.07 8.38 19.95
CA LEU A 59 2.12 7.52 19.38
C LEU A 59 3.19 7.21 20.43
N ILE A 60 3.61 8.21 21.21
CA ILE A 60 4.59 8.03 22.29
C ILE A 60 4.03 7.13 23.40
N GLU A 61 2.78 7.33 23.80
CA GLU A 61 2.13 6.51 24.84
C GLU A 61 1.97 5.03 24.42
N GLN A 62 1.64 4.79 23.15
CA GLN A 62 1.50 3.44 22.59
C GLN A 62 2.82 2.82 22.15
N GLY A 63 3.94 3.55 22.24
CA GLY A 63 5.27 3.07 21.83
C GLY A 63 5.44 2.90 20.32
N ILE A 64 4.56 3.49 19.51
CA ILE A 64 4.57 3.35 18.05
C ILE A 64 5.59 4.33 17.47
N ASP A 65 6.54 3.82 16.70
CA ASP A 65 7.56 4.63 16.05
C ASP A 65 7.36 4.77 14.53
N SER A 66 8.32 5.43 13.87
CA SER A 66 8.29 5.63 12.42
C SER A 66 8.46 4.35 11.60
N ILE A 67 9.06 3.30 12.16
CA ILE A 67 9.24 1.98 11.52
C ILE A 67 7.91 1.24 11.56
N ASP A 68 7.20 1.29 12.69
CA ASP A 68 5.87 0.71 12.84
C ASP A 68 4.90 1.30 11.85
N ILE A 69 4.84 2.63 11.75
CA ILE A 69 3.97 3.33 10.78
C ILE A 69 4.31 2.93 9.36
N GLN A 70 5.61 2.84 9.02
CA GLN A 70 6.03 2.37 7.70
C GLN A 70 5.60 0.92 7.45
N SER A 71 5.65 0.05 8.46
CA SER A 71 5.20 -1.34 8.36
C SER A 71 3.70 -1.40 8.07
N VAL A 72 2.89 -0.58 8.74
CA VAL A 72 1.44 -0.49 8.51
C VAL A 72 1.15 0.06 7.12
N LEU A 73 1.90 1.06 6.66
CA LEU A 73 1.78 1.60 5.30
C LEU A 73 2.34 0.66 4.22
N GLN A 74 3.08 -0.39 4.59
CA GLN A 74 3.62 -1.37 3.67
C GLN A 74 2.73 -2.62 3.57
N TYR A 75 2.19 -3.08 4.70
CA TYR A 75 1.53 -4.39 4.82
C TYR A 75 0.09 -4.32 5.37
N GLY A 76 -0.40 -3.14 5.73
CA GLY A 76 -1.73 -2.96 6.29
C GLY A 76 -2.88 -3.23 5.32
N ASP A 77 -4.10 -3.17 5.85
CA ASP A 77 -5.34 -3.33 5.09
C ASP A 77 -6.23 -2.09 5.21
N VAL A 78 -6.54 -1.49 4.05
CA VAL A 78 -7.40 -0.31 3.96
C VAL A 78 -8.86 -0.75 4.05
N LYS A 79 -9.53 -0.37 5.13
CA LYS A 79 -10.97 -0.62 5.33
C LYS A 79 -11.80 0.42 4.58
N PHE A 80 -11.96 0.22 3.27
CA PHE A 80 -12.72 1.11 2.38
C PHE A 80 -14.15 1.43 2.85
N LYS A 81 -14.80 0.54 3.62
CA LYS A 81 -16.13 0.76 4.19
C LYS A 81 -16.15 1.85 5.28
N LYS A 82 -15.06 2.02 6.02
CA LYS A 82 -14.88 3.04 7.06
C LYS A 82 -14.22 4.31 6.52
N SER A 83 -13.54 4.22 5.38
CA SER A 83 -12.86 5.33 4.70
C SER A 83 -13.83 6.28 3.99
N ASN A 84 -13.51 7.59 3.97
CA ASN A 84 -14.24 8.57 3.16
C ASN A 84 -13.44 8.90 1.88
N THR A 85 -13.81 8.23 0.80
CA THR A 85 -13.15 8.38 -0.51
C THR A 85 -13.84 9.37 -1.45
N LYS A 86 -14.95 10.00 -1.03
CA LYS A 86 -15.79 10.86 -1.87
C LYS A 86 -15.43 12.35 -1.79
N LEU A 87 -14.48 12.71 -0.93
CA LEU A 87 -14.03 14.10 -0.79
C LEU A 87 -13.20 14.48 -2.02
N ASP A 88 -13.50 15.65 -2.60
CA ASP A 88 -12.76 16.21 -3.74
C ASP A 88 -11.38 16.74 -3.34
N SER A 89 -11.17 17.05 -2.06
CA SER A 89 -9.90 17.53 -1.51
C SER A 89 -9.03 16.39 -0.97
N CYS A 90 -9.15 16.09 0.32
CA CYS A 90 -8.35 15.08 1.02
C CYS A 90 -9.21 13.89 1.39
N ARG A 91 -8.89 12.72 0.82
CA ARG A 91 -9.60 11.47 1.13
C ARG A 91 -9.08 10.92 2.44
N THR A 92 -9.97 10.47 3.33
CA THR A 92 -9.55 9.83 4.58
C THR A 92 -9.65 8.31 4.47
N TYR A 93 -8.55 7.64 4.80
CA TYR A 93 -8.44 6.18 4.77
C TYR A 93 -8.29 5.63 6.18
N TYR A 94 -9.09 4.63 6.52
CA TYR A 94 -8.96 3.85 7.73
C TYR A 94 -8.11 2.61 7.42
N ILE A 95 -6.94 2.49 8.03
CA ILE A 95 -5.94 1.46 7.74
C ILE A 95 -5.73 0.63 8.99
N GLU A 96 -5.98 -0.66 8.87
CA GLU A 96 -5.64 -1.66 9.88
C GLU A 96 -4.20 -2.13 9.68
N GLY A 97 -3.44 -2.18 10.76
CA GLY A 97 -2.09 -2.70 10.81
C GLY A 97 -1.87 -3.51 12.07
N LYS A 98 -0.64 -4.00 12.25
CA LYS A 98 -0.24 -4.74 13.44
C LYS A 98 0.99 -4.11 14.07
N HIS A 99 0.97 -3.99 15.39
CA HIS A 99 2.10 -3.58 16.21
C HIS A 99 2.13 -4.49 17.44
N ASP A 100 3.26 -5.17 17.69
CA ASP A 100 3.42 -6.14 18.79
C ASP A 100 2.27 -7.16 18.92
N GLU A 101 1.88 -7.76 17.79
CA GLU A 101 0.75 -8.70 17.66
C GLU A 101 -0.65 -8.13 17.95
N LYS A 102 -0.77 -6.84 18.29
CA LYS A 102 -2.03 -6.14 18.47
C LYS A 102 -2.46 -5.43 17.20
N ASP A 103 -3.76 -5.39 16.98
CA ASP A 103 -4.34 -4.67 15.86
C ASP A 103 -4.37 -3.17 16.19
N VAL A 104 -3.79 -2.37 15.29
CA VAL A 104 -3.76 -0.92 15.37
C VAL A 104 -4.46 -0.33 14.16
N TYR A 105 -5.21 0.74 14.38
CA TYR A 105 -6.00 1.38 13.35
C TYR A 105 -5.61 2.84 13.20
N PHE A 106 -5.23 3.22 11.99
CA PHE A 106 -4.87 4.58 11.64
C PHE A 106 -5.92 5.22 10.75
N THR A 107 -6.31 6.45 11.07
CA THR A 107 -7.04 7.31 10.14
C THR A 107 -6.09 8.30 9.51
N ILE A 108 -5.89 8.19 8.20
CA ILE A 108 -4.95 9.01 7.44
C ILE A 108 -5.70 9.85 6.41
N ALA A 109 -5.57 11.18 6.46
CA ALA A 109 -5.96 12.07 5.39
C ALA A 109 -4.89 12.07 4.30
N ASN A 110 -5.26 11.61 3.12
CA ASN A 110 -4.41 11.53 1.94
C ASN A 110 -4.77 12.68 0.99
N CYS A 111 -4.03 13.77 1.09
CA CYS A 111 -4.14 14.97 0.26
C CYS A 111 -3.21 14.86 -0.97
N GLU A 112 -3.18 15.84 -1.87
CA GLU A 112 -2.41 15.76 -3.12
C GLU A 112 -0.90 15.53 -2.90
N TYR A 113 -0.28 16.27 -1.97
CA TYR A 113 1.17 16.27 -1.73
C TYR A 113 1.60 15.67 -0.39
N GLU A 114 0.68 15.63 0.58
CA GLU A 114 0.96 15.19 1.94
C GLU A 114 -0.08 14.17 2.42
N ALA A 115 0.34 13.33 3.36
CA ALA A 115 -0.52 12.39 4.04
C ALA A 115 -0.44 12.65 5.55
N MET A 116 -1.55 13.08 6.13
CA MET A 116 -1.65 13.47 7.53
C MET A 116 -2.27 12.34 8.35
N ILE A 117 -1.58 11.89 9.39
CA ILE A 117 -2.14 10.94 10.35
C ILE A 117 -2.97 11.72 11.36
N ILE A 118 -4.27 11.43 11.42
CA ILE A 118 -5.25 12.19 12.21
C ILE A 118 -5.58 11.47 13.52
N LYS A 119 -5.80 10.15 13.47
CA LYS A 119 -6.18 9.35 14.64
C LYS A 119 -5.49 8.00 14.67
N LEU A 120 -5.21 7.54 15.88
CA LEU A 120 -4.76 6.20 16.21
C LEU A 120 -5.79 5.59 17.17
N GLU A 121 -6.25 4.37 16.85
CA GLU A 121 -7.05 3.52 17.74
C GLU A 121 -6.28 2.20 17.88
N ALA A 122 -5.80 1.89 19.08
CA ALA A 122 -5.15 0.62 19.39
C ALA A 122 -6.11 -0.25 20.21
N GLN A 123 -6.16 -1.55 19.91
CA GLN A 123 -6.98 -2.53 20.63
C GLN A 123 -6.18 -3.36 21.63
#